data_AF-A0AAV5IAP8-F1
#
_entry.id   AF-A0AAV5IAP8-F1
#
_cell.length_a   1.000
_cell.length_b   1.000
_cell.length_c   1.000
_cell.angle_alpha   90.00
_cell.angle_beta   90.00
_cell.angle_gamma   90.00
#
_symmetry.space_group_name_H-M   'P 1'
#
loop_
_entity.id
_entity.type
_entity.pdbx_description
1 polymer ?
#
loop_
_entity_poly.entity_id
_entity_poly.type
_entity_poly.pdbx_seq_one_letter_code
_entity_poly.pdbx_strand_id
1 'polypeptide(L)'
;MQAMMKPTYTAIVQHAKSGKPAIVFVPTRKHVRLTAVYLMTYSSVENEESLAFWLQFPEELIPFVGKISEQTLRELYLKEWTTCMRFAVLWGTIVITLGGCNGPQYYDGREKAHTDYSFTDPFQMMRFLHEAFPVESHLHHVLHENFNAEVVAGVVENKQDAVNYLTWTFVDRRLTQNPNSYNLQGVSHRHLSDHHSELVENTLSDLESSKCIAIEDDMDLYPLNLGMTASHYCISYTTIERFSSSLTSKTKMKGLLEILASASEYAQLPI
;
A
#
# COMPACT_ATOMS: atom_id res chain seq x y z
N MET A 1 -20.43 4.50 8.64
CA MET A 1 -20.10 5.65 7.75
C MET A 1 -21.24 6.66 7.60
N GLN A 2 -22.52 6.26 7.53
CA GLN A 2 -23.64 7.20 7.46
C GLN A 2 -23.63 8.27 8.58
N ALA A 3 -23.25 7.88 9.80
CA ALA A 3 -23.10 8.80 10.93
C ALA A 3 -22.07 9.94 10.69
N MET A 4 -21.12 9.76 9.78
CA MET A 4 -20.09 10.75 9.47
C MET A 4 -20.52 11.73 8.38
N MET A 5 -21.59 11.46 7.65
CA MET A 5 -22.00 12.31 6.52
C MET A 5 -22.41 13.72 6.96
N LYS A 6 -23.14 13.82 8.07
CA LYS A 6 -23.54 15.11 8.65
C LYS A 6 -22.33 15.88 9.20
N PRO A 7 -21.44 15.28 10.03
CA PRO A 7 -20.17 15.91 10.41
C PRO A 7 -19.32 16.37 9.22
N THR A 8 -19.17 15.56 8.17
CA THR A 8 -18.42 15.94 6.96
C THR A 8 -19.02 17.16 6.28
N TYR A 9 -20.35 17.19 6.12
CA TYR A 9 -21.03 18.36 5.59
C TYR A 9 -20.81 19.61 6.47
N THR A 10 -20.99 19.48 7.79
CA THR A 10 -20.75 20.57 8.74
C THR A 10 -19.30 21.08 8.69
N ALA A 11 -18.30 20.19 8.55
CA ALA A 11 -16.90 20.56 8.42
C ALA A 11 -16.64 21.35 7.13
N ILE A 12 -17.25 20.96 6.00
CA ILE A 12 -17.18 21.71 4.74
C ILE A 12 -17.78 23.11 4.93
N VAL A 13 -18.99 23.22 5.50
CA VAL A 13 -19.65 24.51 5.75
C VAL A 13 -18.83 25.41 6.67
N GLN A 14 -18.18 24.85 7.69
CA GLN A 14 -17.42 25.60 8.67
C GLN A 14 -16.03 26.04 8.16
N HIS A 15 -15.35 25.20 7.38
CA HIS A 15 -13.94 25.41 7.03
C HIS A 15 -13.71 25.85 5.58
N ALA A 16 -14.56 25.46 4.64
CA ALA A 16 -14.47 25.84 3.23
C ALA A 16 -15.34 27.07 2.88
N LYS A 17 -15.30 28.11 3.73
CA LYS A 17 -16.07 29.34 3.50
C LYS A 17 -15.57 30.12 2.28
N SER A 18 -16.47 30.88 1.65
CA SER A 18 -16.17 31.82 0.56
C SER A 18 -15.68 31.18 -0.76
N GLY A 19 -16.29 30.07 -1.17
CA GLY A 19 -16.03 29.44 -2.48
C GLY A 19 -14.69 28.68 -2.58
N LYS A 20 -14.04 28.38 -1.46
CA LYS A 20 -12.83 27.54 -1.45
C LYS A 20 -13.19 26.08 -1.81
N PRO A 21 -12.43 25.40 -2.67
CA PRO A 21 -12.67 24.00 -3.02
C PRO A 21 -12.37 23.07 -1.84
N ALA A 22 -13.14 21.98 -1.72
CA ALA A 22 -12.94 20.94 -0.71
C ALA A 22 -12.89 19.54 -1.36
N ILE A 23 -11.99 18.67 -0.88
CA ILE A 23 -11.86 17.28 -1.33
C ILE A 23 -12.22 16.37 -0.15
N VAL A 24 -13.12 15.42 -0.39
CA VAL A 24 -13.54 14.42 0.61
C VAL A 24 -13.00 13.06 0.20
N PHE A 25 -12.14 12.49 1.04
CA PHE A 25 -11.63 11.14 0.85
C PHE A 25 -12.58 10.13 1.49
N VAL A 26 -12.87 9.05 0.77
CA VAL A 26 -13.74 7.97 1.24
C VAL A 26 -13.11 6.61 0.97
N PRO A 27 -13.34 5.59 1.82
CA PRO A 27 -12.62 4.32 1.74
C PRO A 27 -12.87 3.47 0.50
N THR A 28 -14.02 3.61 -0.17
CA THR A 28 -14.35 2.76 -1.33
C THR A 28 -15.07 3.53 -2.42
N ARG A 29 -15.02 3.00 -3.66
CA ARG A 29 -15.78 3.53 -4.79
C ARG A 29 -17.30 3.57 -4.53
N LYS A 30 -17.84 2.62 -3.76
CA LYS A 30 -19.26 2.63 -3.39
C LYS A 30 -19.59 3.81 -2.47
N HIS A 31 -18.70 4.13 -1.54
CA HIS A 31 -18.88 5.26 -0.63
C HIS A 31 -18.79 6.60 -1.34
N VAL A 32 -18.02 6.73 -2.42
CA VAL A 32 -17.97 7.96 -3.25
C VAL A 32 -19.37 8.41 -3.66
N ARG A 33 -20.12 7.50 -4.29
CA ARG A 33 -21.48 7.78 -4.75
C ARG A 33 -22.41 8.12 -3.60
N LEU A 34 -22.36 7.32 -2.53
CA LEU A 34 -23.24 7.48 -1.38
C LEU A 34 -23.00 8.81 -0.66
N THR A 35 -21.73 9.19 -0.47
CA THR A 35 -21.34 10.46 0.15
C THR A 35 -21.78 11.65 -0.70
N ALA A 36 -21.60 11.60 -2.02
CA ALA A 36 -22.06 12.67 -2.91
C ALA A 36 -23.57 12.89 -2.79
N VAL A 37 -24.37 11.80 -2.80
CA VAL A 37 -25.82 11.88 -2.63
C VAL A 37 -26.20 12.45 -1.26
N TYR A 38 -25.56 12.00 -0.18
CA TYR A 38 -25.86 12.53 1.16
C TYR A 38 -25.51 14.02 1.30
N LEU A 39 -24.37 14.45 0.77
CA LEU A 39 -23.98 15.87 0.80
C LEU A 39 -25.00 16.74 0.05
N MET A 40 -25.51 16.28 -1.10
CA MET A 40 -26.60 16.96 -1.80
C MET A 40 -27.90 17.01 -0.99
N THR A 41 -28.26 15.91 -0.33
CA THR A 41 -29.47 15.88 0.50
C THR A 41 -29.34 16.87 1.66
N TYR A 42 -28.20 16.91 2.35
CA TYR A 42 -27.98 17.85 3.44
C TYR A 42 -27.98 19.31 2.97
N SER A 43 -27.37 19.60 1.80
CA SER A 43 -27.42 20.95 1.24
C SER A 43 -28.83 21.39 0.86
N SER A 44 -29.65 20.47 0.31
CA SER A 44 -31.05 20.77 -0.05
C SER A 44 -31.96 21.00 1.16
N VAL A 45 -31.61 20.46 2.33
CA VAL A 45 -32.41 20.57 3.56
C VAL A 45 -32.05 21.80 4.39
N GLU A 46 -30.80 22.26 4.37
CA GLU A 46 -30.35 23.32 5.28
C GLU A 46 -30.54 24.77 4.79
N ASN A 47 -30.66 25.07 3.49
CA ASN A 47 -31.02 26.43 3.01
C ASN A 47 -31.26 26.53 1.49
N GLU A 48 -32.34 27.20 1.06
CA GLU A 48 -32.59 27.58 -0.35
C GLU A 48 -31.65 28.71 -0.85
N GLU A 49 -31.12 29.55 0.04
CA GLU A 49 -30.28 30.70 -0.32
C GLU A 49 -28.76 30.49 -0.09
N SER A 50 -28.35 29.36 0.49
CA SER A 50 -26.93 29.05 0.76
C SER A 50 -26.25 28.34 -0.40
N LEU A 51 -26.49 28.83 -1.62
CA LEU A 51 -25.75 28.44 -2.81
C LEU A 51 -24.30 29.02 -2.79
N ALA A 52 -23.63 29.04 -1.64
CA ALA A 52 -22.30 29.64 -1.46
C ALA A 52 -21.13 28.72 -1.89
N PHE A 53 -21.42 27.47 -2.29
CA PHE A 53 -20.43 26.47 -2.75
C PHE A 53 -20.38 26.31 -4.27
N TRP A 54 -21.28 26.98 -4.99
CA TRP A 54 -21.44 26.79 -6.43
C TRP A 54 -20.55 27.78 -7.16
N LEU A 55 -19.46 27.27 -7.74
CA LEU A 55 -18.88 27.94 -8.89
C LEU A 55 -19.92 27.82 -10.00
N GLN A 56 -20.44 28.96 -10.45
CA GLN A 56 -21.42 29.05 -11.54
C GLN A 56 -21.06 28.08 -12.67
N PHE A 57 -22.07 27.39 -13.18
CA PHE A 57 -21.95 26.45 -14.30
C PHE A 57 -21.42 27.21 -15.53
N PRO A 58 -20.19 26.96 -15.99
CA PRO A 58 -19.81 27.43 -17.31
C PRO A 58 -20.45 26.46 -18.33
N GLU A 59 -21.18 26.98 -19.31
CA GLU A 59 -21.73 26.23 -20.45
C GLU A 59 -20.66 25.33 -21.14
N GLU A 60 -19.39 25.65 -20.91
CA GLU A 60 -18.18 24.92 -21.30
C GLU A 60 -18.12 23.46 -20.83
N LEU A 61 -18.84 23.06 -19.77
CA LEU A 61 -18.77 21.69 -19.24
C LEU A 61 -19.76 20.70 -19.87
N ILE A 62 -20.83 21.20 -20.49
CA ILE A 62 -21.86 20.40 -21.20
C ILE A 62 -21.26 19.39 -22.19
N PRO A 63 -20.27 19.74 -23.05
CA PRO A 63 -19.66 18.79 -23.99
C PRO A 63 -18.88 17.65 -23.31
N PHE A 64 -18.49 17.79 -22.04
CA PHE A 64 -17.78 16.75 -21.29
C PHE A 64 -18.77 15.79 -20.60
N VAL A 65 -19.91 16.29 -20.14
CA VAL A 65 -20.96 15.50 -19.48
C VAL A 65 -21.52 14.42 -20.42
N GLY A 66 -21.65 14.73 -21.71
CA GLY A 66 -22.10 13.77 -22.73
C GLY A 66 -21.16 12.58 -22.94
N LYS A 67 -19.87 12.71 -22.58
CA LYS A 67 -18.85 11.65 -22.70
C LYS A 67 -18.81 10.71 -21.51
N ILE A 68 -19.50 11.02 -20.42
CA ILE A 68 -19.52 10.19 -19.20
C ILE A 68 -20.42 8.97 -19.46
N SER A 69 -19.87 7.76 -19.34
CA SER A 69 -20.60 6.50 -19.51
C SER A 69 -21.51 6.17 -18.33
N GLU A 70 -21.12 6.59 -17.12
CA GLU A 70 -21.90 6.32 -15.90
C GLU A 70 -23.03 7.34 -15.71
N GLN A 71 -24.27 6.86 -15.78
CA GLN A 71 -25.47 7.70 -15.66
C GLN A 71 -25.58 8.43 -14.32
N THR A 72 -25.20 7.79 -13.21
CA THR A 72 -25.23 8.43 -11.89
C THR A 72 -24.27 9.61 -11.79
N LEU A 73 -23.05 9.47 -12.31
CA LEU A 73 -22.09 10.57 -12.35
C LEU A 73 -22.62 11.68 -13.24
N ARG A 74 -23.22 11.34 -14.38
CA ARG A 74 -23.86 12.33 -15.26
C ARG A 74 -24.94 13.12 -14.53
N GLU A 75 -25.80 12.46 -13.77
CA GLU A 75 -26.84 13.12 -12.95
C GLU A 75 -26.25 14.02 -11.85
N LEU A 76 -25.14 13.60 -11.22
CA LEU A 76 -24.39 14.41 -10.25
C LEU A 76 -23.77 15.66 -10.91
N TYR A 77 -23.22 15.53 -12.11
CA TYR A 77 -22.66 16.65 -12.87
C TYR A 77 -23.74 17.59 -13.43
N LEU A 78 -24.89 17.07 -13.87
CA LEU A 78 -26.00 17.87 -14.40
C LEU A 78 -26.77 18.63 -13.32
N LYS A 79 -26.75 18.16 -12.07
CA LYS A 79 -27.32 18.86 -10.90
C LYS A 79 -26.34 19.88 -10.30
N GLU A 80 -25.67 20.63 -11.17
CA GLU A 80 -24.89 21.84 -10.88
C GLU A 80 -23.50 21.68 -10.23
N TRP A 81 -22.93 20.49 -9.99
CA TRP A 81 -21.68 20.39 -9.20
C TRP A 81 -20.39 20.55 -10.04
N THR A 82 -19.73 21.71 -9.93
CA THR A 82 -18.32 21.94 -10.32
C THR A 82 -17.40 22.17 -9.13
N THR A 83 -17.83 21.89 -7.89
CA THR A 83 -16.89 21.90 -6.76
C THR A 83 -15.99 20.67 -6.88
N CYS A 84 -14.81 20.86 -7.48
CA CYS A 84 -13.56 20.09 -7.41
C CYS A 84 -13.62 18.70 -6.75
N MET A 85 -14.52 17.82 -7.19
CA MET A 85 -14.47 16.40 -6.85
C MET A 85 -13.44 15.75 -7.79
N ARG A 86 -12.17 16.05 -7.57
CA ARG A 86 -11.12 15.11 -7.96
C ARG A 86 -11.23 13.94 -7.01
N PHE A 87 -12.02 12.95 -7.41
CA PHE A 87 -12.05 11.64 -6.76
C PHE A 87 -10.72 10.95 -7.04
N ALA A 88 -9.73 11.27 -6.22
CA ALA A 88 -8.52 10.49 -6.16
C ALA A 88 -8.85 9.23 -5.35
N VAL A 89 -9.15 8.13 -6.06
CA VAL A 89 -9.01 6.79 -5.49
C VAL A 89 -7.51 6.55 -5.35
N LEU A 90 -6.90 7.17 -4.34
CA LEU A 90 -5.50 6.96 -4.02
C LEU A 90 -5.41 5.66 -3.23
N TRP A 91 -4.87 4.66 -3.90
CA TRP A 91 -4.37 3.45 -3.28
C TRP A 91 -3.12 3.82 -2.48
N GLY A 92 -3.15 3.58 -1.18
CA GLY A 92 -1.98 3.67 -0.32
C GLY A 92 -1.66 5.07 0.21
N THR A 93 -1.59 5.15 1.54
CA THR A 93 -0.75 6.10 2.30
C THR A 93 -1.31 7.51 2.51
N ILE A 94 -1.73 7.76 3.75
CA ILE A 94 -2.22 9.04 4.30
C ILE A 94 -1.24 10.21 4.03
N VAL A 95 0.08 9.95 4.07
CA VAL A 95 1.13 10.96 3.85
C VAL A 95 1.17 11.46 2.41
N ILE A 96 1.03 10.56 1.42
CA ILE A 96 0.96 10.94 0.00
C ILE A 96 -0.33 11.70 -0.28
N THR A 97 -1.42 11.35 0.42
CA THR A 97 -2.72 12.00 0.28
C THR A 97 -2.69 13.46 0.74
N LEU A 98 -1.98 13.77 1.82
CA LEU A 98 -1.75 15.15 2.26
C LEU A 98 -0.74 15.88 1.35
N GLY A 99 0.28 15.16 0.84
CA GLY A 99 1.22 15.68 -0.15
C GLY A 99 0.57 16.09 -1.47
N GLY A 100 -0.46 15.36 -1.92
CA GLY A 100 -1.21 15.63 -3.16
C GLY A 100 -2.16 16.84 -3.08
N CYS A 101 -2.45 17.35 -1.88
CA CYS A 101 -3.12 18.63 -1.68
C CYS A 101 -2.18 19.83 -1.95
N ASN A 102 -0.87 19.60 -2.10
CA ASN A 102 0.13 20.64 -2.36
C ASN A 102 0.31 20.87 -3.87
N GLY A 103 -0.54 21.74 -4.44
CA GLY A 103 -0.15 22.51 -5.62
C GLY A 103 0.97 23.52 -5.28
N PRO A 104 1.67 24.12 -6.26
CA PRO A 104 2.97 24.79 -6.13
C PRO A 104 2.93 26.18 -5.46
N GLN A 105 2.16 26.37 -4.40
CA GLN A 105 2.19 27.61 -3.62
C GLN A 105 2.31 27.29 -2.12
N TYR A 106 3.43 27.75 -1.57
CA TYR A 106 3.80 27.80 -0.16
C TYR A 106 2.59 27.93 0.77
N TYR A 107 2.46 26.99 1.71
CA TYR A 107 1.52 27.11 2.82
C TYR A 107 2.25 26.97 4.16
N ASP A 108 2.05 27.98 5.02
CA ASP A 108 2.46 28.09 6.42
C ASP A 108 1.58 27.15 7.27
N GLY A 109 2.17 26.28 8.09
CA GLY A 109 1.53 25.13 8.76
C GLY A 109 0.47 25.44 9.83
N ARG A 110 -0.52 26.30 9.54
CA ARG A 110 -1.53 26.78 10.50
C ARG A 110 -3.01 26.60 10.12
N GLU A 111 -3.41 26.04 8.96
CA GLU A 111 -4.85 25.88 8.65
C GLU A 111 -5.33 24.43 8.40
N LYS A 112 -6.14 23.97 9.37
CA LYS A 112 -7.45 23.28 9.22
C LYS A 112 -7.53 22.09 8.25
N ALA A 113 -6.78 21.03 8.53
CA ALA A 113 -7.13 19.67 8.11
C ALA A 113 -8.08 19.04 9.15
N HIS A 114 -9.23 18.51 8.70
CA HIS A 114 -10.13 17.71 9.53
C HIS A 114 -10.14 16.27 9.01
N THR A 115 -9.83 15.32 9.88
CA THR A 115 -9.65 13.91 9.53
C THR A 115 -10.38 13.06 10.55
N ASP A 116 -11.45 12.38 10.13
CA ASP A 116 -12.30 11.59 11.02
C ASP A 116 -12.06 10.09 10.83
N TYR A 117 -11.71 9.39 11.91
CA TYR A 117 -11.49 7.95 11.95
C TYR A 117 -12.27 7.30 13.10
N SER A 118 -12.52 5.98 13.00
CA SER A 118 -13.09 5.20 14.10
C SER A 118 -12.16 5.21 15.33
N PHE A 119 -12.78 5.06 16.50
CA PHE A 119 -12.36 5.47 17.84
C PHE A 119 -11.00 4.99 18.41
N THR A 120 -10.11 4.34 17.64
CA THR A 120 -8.84 3.80 18.17
C THR A 120 -7.60 4.65 17.91
N ASP A 121 -7.56 5.57 16.93
CA ASP A 121 -6.27 6.19 16.53
C ASP A 121 -6.16 7.69 16.18
N PRO A 122 -7.09 8.61 16.54
CA PRO A 122 -6.89 10.05 16.33
C PRO A 122 -5.58 10.58 16.91
N PHE A 123 -5.17 10.05 18.07
CA PHE A 123 -3.94 10.46 18.76
C PHE A 123 -2.67 9.99 18.04
N GLN A 124 -2.61 8.73 17.57
CA GLN A 124 -1.44 8.25 16.82
C GLN A 124 -1.31 8.98 15.49
N MET A 125 -2.42 9.24 14.80
CA MET A 125 -2.39 10.00 13.56
C MET A 125 -1.99 11.46 13.79
N MET A 126 -2.59 12.16 14.76
CA MET A 126 -2.16 13.53 15.09
C MET A 126 -0.67 13.59 15.42
N ARG A 127 -0.16 12.58 16.11
CA ARG A 127 1.28 12.46 16.36
C ARG A 127 2.08 12.32 15.07
N PHE A 128 1.73 11.42 14.16
CA PHE A 128 2.46 11.23 12.89
C PHE A 128 2.25 12.34 11.84
N LEU A 129 1.26 13.22 12.03
CA LEU A 129 1.09 14.42 11.20
C LEU A 129 2.02 15.55 11.62
N HIS A 130 2.39 15.62 12.90
CA HIS A 130 3.25 16.67 13.45
C HIS A 130 4.69 16.18 13.68
N GLU A 131 4.88 14.88 13.92
CA GLU A 131 6.17 14.20 14.10
C GLU A 131 6.42 13.27 12.92
N ALA A 132 7.68 13.19 12.46
CA ALA A 132 8.05 12.28 11.39
C ALA A 132 7.76 10.82 11.76
N PHE A 133 7.18 10.06 10.82
CA PHE A 133 6.88 8.65 11.03
C PHE A 133 8.18 7.83 11.12
N PRO A 134 8.37 6.99 12.14
CA PRO A 134 9.54 6.14 12.25
C PRO A 134 9.49 5.05 11.17
N VAL A 135 10.43 5.10 10.21
CA VAL A 135 10.53 4.11 9.14
C VAL A 135 11.35 2.91 9.62
N GLU A 136 10.75 1.73 9.54
CA GLU A 136 11.37 0.44 9.88
C GLU A 136 11.48 -0.48 8.66
N SER A 137 12.46 -1.38 8.67
CA SER A 137 12.68 -2.33 7.58
C SER A 137 11.78 -3.56 7.73
N HIS A 138 11.13 -3.96 6.63
CA HIS A 138 10.35 -5.20 6.55
C HIS A 138 11.04 -6.27 5.68
N LEU A 139 12.30 -6.04 5.29
CA LEU A 139 13.05 -6.93 4.40
C LEU A 139 13.13 -8.37 4.94
N HIS A 140 13.21 -8.53 6.27
CA HIS A 140 13.26 -9.84 6.91
C HIS A 140 12.02 -10.72 6.66
N HIS A 141 10.90 -10.16 6.21
CA HIS A 141 9.70 -10.91 5.82
C HIS A 141 9.69 -11.36 4.36
N VAL A 142 10.54 -10.78 3.51
CA VAL A 142 10.63 -11.03 2.06
C VAL A 142 12.05 -11.38 1.65
N LEU A 143 12.83 -11.91 2.59
CA LEU A 143 14.27 -12.12 2.42
C LEU A 143 14.55 -13.29 1.47
N HIS A 144 13.67 -14.27 1.40
CA HIS A 144 13.77 -15.44 0.51
C HIS A 144 13.90 -15.02 -0.96
N GLU A 145 13.07 -14.08 -1.43
CA GLU A 145 13.14 -13.59 -2.81
C GLU A 145 14.47 -12.90 -3.11
N ASN A 146 14.95 -12.06 -2.19
CA ASN A 146 16.22 -11.36 -2.32
C ASN A 146 17.40 -12.35 -2.36
N PHE A 147 17.50 -13.25 -1.39
CA PHE A 147 18.59 -14.24 -1.37
C PHE A 147 18.58 -15.15 -2.58
N ASN A 148 17.41 -15.64 -3.02
CA ASN A 148 17.34 -16.42 -4.25
C ASN A 148 17.86 -15.63 -5.47
N ALA A 149 17.52 -14.34 -5.58
CA ALA A 149 18.00 -13.50 -6.67
C ALA A 149 19.53 -13.27 -6.61
N GLU A 150 20.08 -13.01 -5.43
CA GLU A 150 21.52 -12.75 -5.26
C GLU A 150 22.38 -14.01 -5.43
N VAL A 151 21.87 -15.19 -5.04
CA VAL A 151 22.51 -16.48 -5.31
C VAL A 151 22.52 -16.77 -6.82
N VAL A 152 21.40 -16.52 -7.52
CA VAL A 152 21.33 -16.67 -8.99
C VAL A 152 22.25 -15.68 -9.70
N ALA A 153 22.42 -14.47 -9.15
CA ALA A 153 23.31 -13.46 -9.71
C ALA A 153 24.81 -13.74 -9.46
N GLY A 154 25.14 -14.68 -8.56
CA GLY A 154 26.51 -14.94 -8.13
C GLY A 154 27.09 -13.85 -7.22
N VAL A 155 26.23 -13.08 -6.53
CA VAL A 155 26.66 -12.09 -5.53
C VAL A 155 26.82 -12.75 -4.16
N VAL A 156 25.97 -13.74 -3.87
CA VAL A 156 26.00 -14.53 -2.64
C VAL A 156 26.33 -15.97 -3.02
N GLU A 157 27.58 -16.37 -2.83
CA GLU A 157 28.07 -17.72 -3.20
C GLU A 157 28.16 -18.67 -1.99
N ASN A 158 28.14 -18.16 -0.76
CA ASN A 158 28.21 -18.96 0.47
C ASN A 158 27.42 -18.31 1.62
N LYS A 159 27.19 -19.06 2.72
CA LYS A 159 26.46 -18.57 3.91
C LYS A 159 27.11 -17.32 4.53
N GLN A 160 28.44 -17.18 4.48
CA GLN A 160 29.13 -16.01 5.02
C GLN A 160 28.86 -14.76 4.18
N ASP A 161 28.77 -14.89 2.86
CA ASP A 161 28.39 -13.81 1.97
C ASP A 161 26.94 -13.37 2.19
N ALA A 162 26.04 -14.30 2.52
CA ALA A 162 24.66 -13.97 2.90
C ALA A 162 24.61 -13.13 4.19
N VAL A 163 25.39 -13.49 5.21
CA VAL A 163 25.54 -12.66 6.42
C VAL A 163 26.13 -11.29 6.06
N ASN A 164 27.18 -11.26 5.24
CA ASN A 164 27.79 -10.00 4.79
C ASN A 164 26.75 -9.13 4.06
N TYR A 165 25.96 -9.69 3.15
CA TYR A 165 24.90 -8.99 2.43
C TYR A 165 23.93 -8.29 3.38
N LEU A 166 23.47 -8.97 4.44
CA LEU A 166 22.56 -8.37 5.43
C LEU A 166 23.14 -7.11 6.08
N THR A 167 24.46 -7.05 6.33
CA THR A 167 25.12 -5.88 6.92
C THR A 167 25.06 -4.63 6.04
N TRP A 168 24.81 -4.78 4.74
CA TRP A 168 24.63 -3.66 3.81
C TRP A 168 23.19 -3.17 3.74
N THR A 169 22.25 -3.87 4.37
CA THR A 169 20.82 -3.56 4.27
C THR A 169 20.37 -2.53 5.31
N PHE A 170 19.19 -1.96 5.10
CA PHE A 170 18.56 -1.09 6.09
C PHE A 170 18.12 -1.84 7.35
N VAL A 171 17.94 -3.17 7.31
CA VAL A 171 17.62 -3.98 8.51
C VAL A 171 18.72 -3.84 9.54
N ASP A 172 19.97 -4.08 9.16
CA ASP A 172 21.13 -4.03 10.06
C ASP A 172 21.23 -2.67 10.77
N ARG A 173 21.00 -1.58 10.03
CA ARG A 173 21.00 -0.22 10.58
C ARG A 173 19.89 0.00 11.62
N ARG A 174 18.77 -0.71 11.53
CA ARG A 174 17.63 -0.59 12.44
C ARG A 174 17.69 -1.56 13.62
N LEU A 175 18.39 -2.70 13.52
CA LEU A 175 18.50 -3.68 14.60
C LEU A 175 18.99 -3.06 15.92
N THR A 176 19.98 -2.16 15.85
CA THR A 176 20.52 -1.48 17.04
C THR A 176 19.63 -0.36 17.57
N GLN A 177 18.77 0.22 16.72
CA GLN A 177 17.92 1.36 17.06
C GLN A 177 16.61 0.93 17.69
N ASN A 178 16.06 -0.22 17.25
CA ASN A 178 14.80 -0.73 17.74
C ASN A 178 14.78 -2.28 17.72
N PRO A 179 15.56 -2.93 18.60
CA PRO A 179 15.74 -4.39 18.60
C PRO A 179 14.43 -5.17 18.81
N ASN A 180 13.51 -4.61 19.61
CA ASN A 180 12.24 -5.25 19.93
C ASN A 180 11.36 -5.47 18.70
N SER A 181 11.41 -4.57 17.70
CA SER A 181 10.64 -4.72 16.46
C SER A 181 11.11 -5.90 15.60
N TYR A 182 12.33 -6.39 15.82
CA TYR A 182 12.93 -7.52 15.11
C TYR A 182 13.09 -8.74 16.02
N ASN A 183 12.45 -8.74 17.21
CA ASN A 183 12.54 -9.79 18.23
C ASN A 183 13.94 -10.05 18.81
N LEU A 184 14.85 -9.07 18.77
CA LEU A 184 16.18 -9.19 19.40
C LEU A 184 16.10 -8.97 20.90
N GLN A 185 16.82 -9.81 21.66
CA GLN A 185 16.96 -9.70 23.12
C GLN A 185 18.03 -8.69 23.56
N GLY A 186 18.86 -8.22 22.63
CA GLY A 186 19.94 -7.28 22.92
C GLY A 186 20.64 -6.81 21.64
N VAL A 187 21.51 -5.80 21.80
CA VAL A 187 22.23 -5.14 20.69
C VAL A 187 23.74 -5.33 20.76
N SER A 188 24.21 -6.28 21.58
CA SER A 188 25.64 -6.62 21.58
C SER A 188 26.02 -7.29 20.26
N HIS A 189 27.30 -7.22 19.90
CA HIS A 189 27.81 -7.84 18.68
C HIS A 189 27.44 -9.33 18.59
N ARG A 190 27.40 -10.03 19.73
CA ARG A 190 26.96 -11.43 19.79
C ARG A 190 25.49 -11.59 19.42
N HIS A 191 24.59 -10.79 20.01
CA HIS A 191 23.16 -10.87 19.68
C HIS A 191 22.88 -10.56 18.22
N LEU A 192 23.56 -9.58 17.63
CA LEU A 192 23.41 -9.22 16.21
C LEU A 192 23.93 -10.34 15.30
N SER A 193 25.11 -10.89 15.62
CA SER A 193 25.69 -12.00 14.87
C SER A 193 24.82 -13.25 14.93
N ASP A 194 24.32 -13.60 16.12
CA ASP A 194 23.44 -14.75 16.32
C ASP A 194 22.14 -14.56 15.52
N HIS A 195 21.55 -13.36 15.56
CA HIS A 195 20.34 -13.03 14.81
C HIS A 195 20.53 -13.10 13.29
N HIS A 196 21.62 -12.54 12.75
CA HIS A 196 21.91 -12.64 11.32
C HIS A 196 22.13 -14.09 10.88
N SER A 197 22.85 -14.87 11.70
CA SER A 197 23.12 -16.28 11.40
C SER A 197 21.83 -17.08 11.39
N GLU A 198 20.96 -16.90 12.38
CA GLU A 198 19.64 -17.55 12.44
C GLU A 198 18.76 -17.15 11.26
N LEU A 199 18.73 -15.86 10.90
CA LEU A 199 17.94 -15.38 9.77
C LEU A 199 18.42 -15.95 8.44
N VAL A 200 19.74 -16.02 8.23
CA VAL A 200 20.35 -16.64 7.04
C VAL A 200 20.06 -18.13 7.00
N GLU A 201 20.28 -18.85 8.09
CA GLU A 201 20.08 -20.31 8.14
C GLU A 201 18.62 -20.69 7.85
N ASN A 202 17.67 -20.00 8.50
CA ASN A 202 16.25 -20.26 8.30
C ASN A 202 15.84 -20.00 6.85
N THR A 203 16.26 -18.87 6.27
CA THR A 203 15.86 -18.51 4.90
C THR A 203 16.49 -19.39 3.83
N LEU A 204 17.77 -19.73 3.97
CA LEU A 204 18.45 -20.62 3.03
C LEU A 204 17.92 -22.06 3.15
N SER A 205 17.61 -22.53 4.37
CA SER A 205 16.98 -23.84 4.57
C SER A 205 15.60 -23.92 3.92
N ASP A 206 14.78 -22.88 4.05
CA ASP A 206 13.48 -22.81 3.38
C ASP A 206 13.63 -22.82 1.83
N LEU A 207 14.59 -22.07 1.29
CA LEU A 207 14.88 -22.03 -0.14
C LEU A 207 15.41 -23.37 -0.68
N GLU A 208 16.24 -24.06 0.11
CA GLU A 208 16.72 -25.41 -0.21
C GLU A 208 15.56 -26.41 -0.21
N SER A 209 14.68 -26.35 0.81
CA SER A 209 13.50 -27.22 0.89
C SER A 209 12.55 -27.03 -0.30
N SER A 210 12.45 -25.79 -0.80
CA SER A 210 11.70 -25.41 -2.00
C SER A 210 12.40 -25.79 -3.31
N LYS A 211 13.62 -26.34 -3.24
CA LYS A 211 14.49 -26.68 -4.37
C LYS A 211 14.83 -25.48 -5.25
N CYS A 212 14.88 -24.29 -4.67
CA CYS A 212 15.31 -23.06 -5.35
C CYS A 212 16.85 -22.96 -5.39
N ILE A 213 17.50 -23.37 -4.31
CA ILE A 213 18.96 -23.43 -4.19
C ILE A 213 19.38 -24.84 -3.71
N ALA A 214 20.67 -25.14 -3.82
CA ALA A 214 21.32 -26.29 -3.18
C ALA A 214 22.44 -25.77 -2.27
N ILE A 215 22.61 -26.40 -1.11
CA ILE A 215 23.68 -26.12 -0.16
C ILE A 215 24.68 -27.28 -0.21
N GLU A 216 25.91 -27.02 -0.64
CA GLU A 216 27.01 -28.01 -0.63
C GLU A 216 27.97 -27.74 0.53
N ASP A 217 28.50 -28.81 1.13
CA ASP A 217 29.43 -28.76 2.26
C ASP A 217 28.97 -27.88 3.44
N ASP A 218 27.65 -27.73 3.61
CA ASP A 218 26.99 -26.87 4.61
C ASP A 218 27.35 -25.38 4.52
N MET A 219 27.97 -24.94 3.41
CA MET A 219 28.50 -23.58 3.27
C MET A 219 28.25 -22.96 1.91
N ASP A 220 28.49 -23.69 0.82
CA ASP A 220 28.47 -23.17 -0.54
C ASP A 220 27.06 -23.25 -1.13
N LEU A 221 26.66 -22.22 -1.88
CA LEU A 221 25.31 -22.03 -2.39
C LEU A 221 25.28 -22.08 -3.91
N TYR A 222 24.41 -22.94 -4.45
CA TYR A 222 24.23 -23.09 -5.89
C TYR A 222 22.78 -22.86 -6.31
N PRO A 223 22.52 -22.06 -7.35
CA PRO A 223 21.16 -21.87 -7.86
C PRO A 223 20.67 -23.12 -8.59
N LEU A 224 19.42 -23.52 -8.35
CA LEU A 224 18.73 -24.60 -9.08
C LEU A 224 17.77 -24.03 -10.12
N ASN A 225 17.27 -24.89 -11.03
CA ASN A 225 16.37 -24.48 -12.11
C ASN A 225 15.12 -23.73 -11.62
N LEU A 226 14.56 -24.12 -10.47
CA LEU A 226 13.40 -23.43 -9.89
C LEU A 226 13.78 -22.04 -9.38
N GLY A 227 14.92 -21.89 -8.70
CA GLY A 227 15.42 -20.60 -8.23
C GLY A 227 15.77 -19.65 -9.37
N MET A 228 16.41 -20.17 -10.43
CA MET A 228 16.69 -19.41 -11.66
C MET A 228 15.40 -18.90 -12.32
N THR A 229 14.37 -19.75 -12.38
CA THR A 229 13.05 -19.36 -12.93
C THR A 229 12.38 -18.29 -12.07
N ALA A 230 12.41 -18.42 -10.73
CA ALA A 230 11.86 -17.43 -9.80
C ALA A 230 12.55 -16.07 -9.96
N SER A 231 13.89 -16.08 -9.99
CA SER A 231 14.70 -14.87 -10.16
C SER A 231 14.45 -14.21 -11.52
N HIS A 232 14.43 -15.00 -12.61
CA HIS A 232 14.27 -14.46 -13.96
C HIS A 232 12.90 -13.80 -14.21
N TYR A 233 11.83 -14.37 -13.66
CA TYR A 233 10.47 -13.85 -13.85
C TYR A 233 9.96 -13.01 -12.69
N CYS A 234 10.78 -12.79 -11.65
CA CYS A 234 10.39 -12.09 -10.42
C CYS A 234 9.12 -12.69 -9.78
N ILE A 235 9.10 -14.01 -9.66
CA ILE A 235 8.00 -14.77 -9.05
C ILE A 235 8.42 -15.20 -7.64
N SER A 236 7.51 -15.17 -6.67
CA SER A 236 7.79 -15.63 -5.30
C SER A 236 8.21 -17.09 -5.29
N TYR A 237 9.18 -17.44 -4.45
CA TYR A 237 9.65 -18.83 -4.31
C TYR A 237 8.50 -19.76 -3.91
N THR A 238 7.57 -19.29 -3.08
CA THR A 238 6.36 -20.02 -2.66
C THR A 238 5.44 -20.36 -3.83
N THR A 239 5.31 -19.48 -4.83
CA THR A 239 4.52 -19.75 -6.04
C THR A 239 5.19 -20.85 -6.86
N ILE A 240 6.51 -20.80 -7.02
CA ILE A 240 7.24 -21.82 -7.77
C ILE A 240 7.20 -23.17 -7.05
N GLU A 241 7.34 -23.18 -5.72
CA GLU A 241 7.21 -24.38 -4.89
C GLU A 241 5.82 -25.03 -5.09
N ARG A 242 4.75 -24.23 -5.03
CA ARG A 242 3.38 -24.68 -5.30
C ARG A 242 3.22 -25.22 -6.71
N PHE A 243 3.78 -24.55 -7.70
CA PHE A 243 3.70 -24.99 -9.10
C PHE A 243 4.44 -26.31 -9.30
N SER A 244 5.64 -26.42 -8.77
CA SER A 244 6.46 -27.64 -8.81
C SER A 244 5.74 -28.83 -8.17
N SER A 245 5.04 -28.61 -7.05
CA SER A 245 4.29 -29.65 -6.34
C SER A 245 2.95 -30.01 -7.01
N SER A 246 2.34 -29.09 -7.75
CA SER A 246 0.98 -29.26 -8.31
C SER A 246 0.98 -29.65 -9.79
N LEU A 247 2.03 -29.31 -10.55
CA LEU A 247 2.12 -29.63 -11.96
C LEU A 247 2.52 -31.09 -12.17
N THR A 248 1.75 -31.79 -13.00
CA THR A 248 2.04 -33.17 -13.43
C THR A 248 1.97 -33.25 -14.95
N SER A 249 2.54 -34.30 -15.55
CA SER A 249 2.47 -34.54 -16.99
C SER A 249 1.04 -34.72 -17.54
N LYS A 250 0.04 -34.88 -16.66
CA LYS A 250 -1.38 -35.07 -17.03
C LYS A 250 -2.24 -33.82 -16.82
N THR A 251 -1.69 -32.73 -16.29
CA THR A 251 -2.45 -31.52 -15.97
C THR A 251 -3.00 -30.88 -17.26
N LYS A 252 -4.33 -30.69 -17.31
CA LYS A 252 -5.04 -30.07 -18.44
C LYS A 252 -5.30 -28.58 -18.19
N MET A 253 -5.76 -27.86 -19.22
CA MET A 253 -6.03 -26.40 -19.17
C MET A 253 -6.80 -25.95 -17.92
N LYS A 254 -7.87 -26.64 -17.52
CA LYS A 254 -8.62 -26.31 -16.30
C LYS A 254 -7.73 -26.34 -15.04
N GLY A 255 -6.94 -27.40 -14.88
CA GLY A 255 -6.03 -27.54 -13.74
C GLY A 255 -4.88 -26.53 -13.79
N LEU A 256 -4.39 -26.18 -14.99
CA LEU A 256 -3.39 -25.11 -15.14
C LEU A 256 -3.93 -23.76 -14.66
N LEU A 257 -5.19 -23.43 -14.98
CA LEU A 257 -5.83 -22.20 -14.51
C LEU A 257 -6.02 -22.20 -12.99
N GLU A 258 -6.41 -23.33 -12.40
CA GLU A 258 -6.54 -23.46 -10.94
C GLU A 258 -5.18 -23.30 -10.23
N ILE A 259 -4.13 -23.92 -10.76
CA ILE A 259 -2.76 -23.77 -10.23
C ILE A 259 -2.30 -22.32 -10.36
N LEU A 260 -2.47 -21.71 -11.53
CA LEU A 260 -2.12 -20.32 -11.75
C LEU A 260 -2.85 -19.40 -10.76
N ALA A 261 -4.16 -19.58 -10.58
CA ALA A 261 -4.96 -18.80 -9.65
C ALA A 261 -4.54 -18.96 -8.16
N SER A 262 -3.78 -20.01 -7.83
CA SER A 262 -3.25 -20.25 -6.47
C SER A 262 -1.90 -19.56 -6.18
N ALA A 263 -1.35 -18.83 -7.16
CA ALA A 263 -0.12 -18.06 -7.02
C ALA A 263 -0.21 -17.03 -5.87
N SER A 264 0.86 -16.89 -5.09
CA SER A 264 0.90 -16.00 -3.92
C SER A 264 0.80 -14.51 -4.30
N GLU A 265 1.17 -14.16 -5.53
CA GLU A 265 1.04 -12.82 -6.10
C GLU A 265 -0.42 -12.33 -6.11
N TYR A 266 -1.38 -13.25 -6.25
CA TYR A 266 -2.80 -12.92 -6.24
C TYR A 266 -3.37 -12.68 -4.84
N ALA A 267 -2.60 -12.91 -3.77
CA ALA A 267 -3.02 -12.58 -2.41
C ALA A 267 -3.21 -11.07 -2.18
N GLN A 268 -2.58 -10.22 -3.01
CA GLN A 268 -2.75 -8.77 -2.95
C GLN A 268 -4.03 -8.27 -3.63
N LEU A 269 -4.76 -9.14 -4.34
CA LEU A 269 -6.01 -8.74 -4.99
C LEU A 269 -7.08 -8.45 -3.92
N PRO A 270 -7.74 -7.27 -3.96
CA PRO A 270 -8.80 -6.95 -3.02
C PRO A 270 -10.03 -7.85 -3.26
N ILE A 271 -10.71 -8.22 -2.17
CA ILE A 271 -11.98 -8.95 -2.18
C ILE A 271 -13.15 -7.97 -2.03
#